data_AF-S0DD95-F1
#
_entry.id   AF-S0DD95-F1
#
_cell.length_a   1.000
_cell.length_b   1.000
_cell.length_c   1.000
_cell.angle_alpha   90.00
_cell.angle_beta   90.00
_cell.angle_gamma   90.00
#
_symmetry.space_group_name_H-M   'P 1'
#
loop_
_entity.id
_entity.type
_entity.pdbx_description
1 polymer ?
#
loop_
_entity_poly.entity_id
_entity_poly.type
_entity_poly.pdbx_seq_one_letter_code
_entity_poly.pdbx_strand_id
1 'polypeptide(L)' 'MSLSSQEKNLACLYHSGSRADTAAQIREALPCLNEPDTLAAAHGALEKLEAMSEMEFSLTFREVML' A
#
# COMPACT_ATOMS: atom_id res chain seq x y z
N MET A 1 -3.62 4.29 -11.52
CA MET A 1 -2.16 4.00 -11.45
C MET A 1 -1.96 2.60 -10.88
N SER A 2 -0.92 1.85 -11.28
CA SER A 2 -0.65 0.52 -10.73
C SER A 2 0.50 0.51 -9.73
N LEU A 3 0.36 -0.28 -8.67
CA LEU A 3 1.42 -0.57 -7.71
C LEU A 3 2.44 -1.53 -8.33
N SER A 4 3.73 -1.34 -8.03
CA SER A 4 4.81 -2.28 -8.34
C SER A 4 4.66 -3.56 -7.48
N SER A 5 5.39 -4.63 -7.80
CA SER A 5 5.34 -5.86 -7.01
C SER A 5 5.73 -5.64 -5.54
N GLN A 6 6.73 -4.80 -5.27
CA GLN A 6 7.18 -4.51 -3.90
C GLN A 6 6.16 -3.65 -3.15
N GLU A 7 5.55 -2.67 -3.82
CA GLU A 7 4.49 -1.83 -3.25
C GLU A 7 3.22 -2.64 -2.99
N LYS A 8 2.86 -3.56 -3.90
CA LYS A 8 1.74 -4.50 -3.71
C LYS A 8 1.97 -5.39 -2.51
N ASN A 9 3.16 -5.99 -2.39
CA ASN A 9 3.49 -6.85 -1.26
C ASN A 9 3.40 -6.08 0.06
N LEU A 10 3.97 -4.88 0.11
CA LEU A 10 3.92 -4.03 1.30
C LEU A 10 2.48 -3.61 1.63
N ALA A 11 1.73 -3.13 0.65
CA ALA A 11 0.34 -2.70 0.86
C ALA A 11 -0.59 -3.88 1.20
N CYS A 12 -0.29 -5.09 0.73
CA CYS A 12 -0.98 -6.32 1.14
C CYS A 12 -0.67 -6.66 2.60
N LEU A 13 0.58 -6.48 3.03
CA LEU A 13 1.02 -6.74 4.41
C LEU A 13 0.28 -5.86 5.43
N TYR A 14 0.02 -4.61 5.05
CA TYR A 14 -0.69 -3.62 5.87
C TYR A 14 -2.16 -3.41 5.44
N HIS A 15 -2.70 -4.30 4.61
CA HIS A 15 -4.06 -4.17 4.11
C HIS A 15 -5.07 -4.17 5.25
N SER A 16 -5.95 -3.16 5.27
CA SER A 16 -6.94 -3.01 6.34
C SER A 16 -8.26 -2.45 5.82
N GLY A 17 -9.08 -3.23 5.11
CA GLY A 17 -10.51 -2.94 4.86
C GLY A 17 -10.81 -1.80 3.87
N SER A 18 -10.11 -0.67 3.95
CA SER A 18 -10.22 0.47 3.05
C SER A 18 -8.83 0.97 2.61
N ARG A 19 -8.80 1.76 1.55
CA ARG A 19 -7.58 2.44 1.09
C ARG A 19 -7.04 3.39 2.14
N ALA A 20 -7.93 4.12 2.83
CA ALA A 20 -7.56 5.08 3.86
C ALA A 20 -6.90 4.40 5.07
N ASP A 21 -7.50 3.31 5.55
CA ASP A 21 -7.00 2.56 6.69
C ASP A 21 -5.69 1.83 6.35
N THR A 22 -5.58 1.27 5.15
CA THR A 22 -4.33 0.66 4.65
C THR A 22 -3.20 1.70 4.60
N ALA A 23 -3.48 2.90 4.10
CA ALA A 23 -2.50 3.99 4.10
C ALA A 23 -2.16 4.46 5.52
N ALA A 24 -3.11 4.45 6.46
CA ALA A 24 -2.85 4.78 7.86
C ALA A 24 -1.90 3.75 8.50
N GLN A 25 -2.15 2.45 8.30
CA GLN A 25 -1.30 1.36 8.79
C GLN A 25 0.13 1.45 8.25
N ILE A 26 0.30 1.74 6.96
CA ILE A 26 1.64 1.94 6.37
C ILE A 26 2.34 3.14 7.02
N ARG A 27 1.63 4.25 7.25
CA ARG A 27 2.22 5.44 7.92
C ARG A 27 2.63 5.17 9.36
N GLU A 28 1.83 4.40 10.10
CA GLU A 28 2.17 3.99 11.47
C GLU A 28 3.40 3.08 11.51
N ALA A 29 3.57 2.25 10.48
CA ALA A 29 4.72 1.35 10.36
C ALA A 29 6.01 2.03 9.85
N LEU A 30 5.92 3.17 9.14
CA LEU A 30 7.07 3.87 8.55
C LEU A 30 8.28 4.03 9.50
N PRO A 31 8.12 4.45 10.78
CA PRO A 31 9.25 4.61 11.70
C PRO A 31 9.98 3.31 12.04
N CYS A 32 9.34 2.16 11.82
CA CYS A 32 9.88 0.84 12.09
C CYS A 32 10.54 0.21 10.86
N LEU A 33 10.40 0.80 9.67
CA LEU A 33 11.00 0.31 8.43
C LEU A 33 12.47 0.77 8.35
N ASN A 34 13.40 -0.18 8.33
CA ASN A 34 14.84 0.11 8.37
C ASN A 34 15.54 -0.05 7.03
N GLU A 35 14.91 -0.76 6.08
CA GLU A 35 15.50 -1.04 4.77
C GLU A 35 15.15 0.08 3.78
N PRO A 36 16.15 0.69 3.11
CA PRO A 36 15.92 1.79 2.16
C PRO A 36 14.93 1.44 1.05
N ASP A 37 14.99 0.22 0.51
CA ASP A 37 14.09 -0.23 -0.55
C ASP A 37 12.65 -0.39 -0.04
N THR A 38 12.49 -0.88 1.19
CA THR A 38 11.18 -1.02 1.86
C THR A 38 10.58 0.34 2.19
N LEU A 39 11.40 1.31 2.62
CA LEU A 39 10.99 2.71 2.80
C LEU A 39 10.55 3.35 1.48
N ALA A 40 11.34 3.19 0.41
CA ALA A 40 11.00 3.70 -0.91
C ALA A 40 9.67 3.10 -1.42
N ALA A 41 9.47 1.79 -1.21
CA ALA A 41 8.21 1.13 -1.53
C ALA A 41 7.05 1.63 -0.66
N ALA A 42 7.26 1.91 0.63
CA ALA A 42 6.24 2.48 1.51
C ALA A 42 5.79 3.87 1.05
N HIS A 43 6.74 4.75 0.72
CA HIS A 43 6.42 6.07 0.18
C HIS A 43 5.71 6.00 -1.17
N GLY A 44 6.20 5.17 -2.10
CA GLY A 44 5.58 4.98 -3.41
C GLY A 44 4.17 4.37 -3.33
N ALA A 45 3.97 3.40 -2.42
CA ALA A 45 2.66 2.83 -2.14
C ALA A 45 1.70 3.89 -1.57
N LEU A 46 2.15 4.70 -0.60
CA LEU A 46 1.33 5.77 -0.02
C LEU A 46 0.88 6.80 -1.05
N GLU A 47 1.78 7.29 -1.90
CA GLU A 47 1.44 8.25 -2.94
C GLU A 47 0.38 7.69 -3.91
N LYS A 48 0.55 6.44 -4.33
CA LYS A 48 -0.40 5.77 -5.23
C LYS A 48 -1.72 5.47 -4.54
N LEU A 49 -1.68 5.08 -3.26
CA LEU A 49 -2.87 4.89 -2.42
C LEU A 49 -3.61 6.22 -2.25
N GLU A 50 -2.93 7.34 -2.09
CA GLU A 50 -3.56 8.66 -1.99
C GLU A 50 -4.19 9.10 -3.31
N ALA A 51 -3.58 8.77 -4.45
CA ALA A 51 -4.06 9.13 -5.77
C ALA A 51 -5.20 8.23 -6.30
N MET A 52 -5.41 7.04 -5.73
CA MET A 52 -6.43 6.09 -6.21
C MET A 52 -7.78 6.24 -5.50
N SER A 53 -8.85 5.89 -6.22
CA SER A 53 -10.20 5.76 -5.64
C SER A 53 -10.37 4.46 -4.86
N GLU A 54 -11.39 4.37 -4.01
CA GLU A 54 -11.73 3.11 -3.31
C GLU A 54 -12.15 1.99 -4.28
N MET A 55 -12.69 2.34 -5.45
CA MET A 55 -13.02 1.37 -6.49
C MET A 55 -11.73 0.77 -7.10
N GLU A 56 -10.77 1.61 -7.45
CA GLU A 56 -9.46 1.17 -7.96
C GLU A 56 -8.69 0.35 -6.92
N PHE A 57 -8.75 0.77 -5.65
CA PHE A 57 -8.19 0.02 -4.53
C PHE A 57 -8.82 -1.37 -4.44
N SER A 58 -10.16 -1.46 -4.39
CA SER A 58 -10.88 -2.73 -4.31
C SER A 58 -10.54 -3.68 -5.48
N LEU A 59 -10.41 -3.14 -6.70
CA LEU A 59 -10.02 -3.92 -7.88
C LEU A 59 -8.57 -4.42 -7.76
N THR A 60 -7.65 -3.55 -7.31
CA THR A 60 -6.23 -3.89 -7.15
C THR A 60 -6.00 -5.03 -6.16
N PHE A 61 -6.74 -5.04 -5.04
CA PHE A 61 -6.57 -6.06 -4.00
C PHE A 61 -7.45 -7.30 -4.21
N ARG A 62 -8.51 -7.21 -5.01
CA ARG A 62 -9.30 -8.38 -5.42
C ARG A 62 -8.46 -9.38 -6.22
N GLU A 63 -7.57 -8.90 -7.09
CA GLU A 63 -6.70 -9.76 -7.91
C GLU A 63 -5.56 -10.42 -7.11
N VAL A 64 -5.22 -9.86 -5.95
CA VAL A 64 -4.07 -10.30 -5.13
C VAL A 64 -4.51 -11.25 -4.00
N MET A 65 -5.76 -11.16 -3.54
CA MET A 65 -6.31 -12.00 -2.46
C MET A 65 -7.10 -13.24 -2.94
N LEU A 66 -7.14 -13.51 -4.25
CA LEU A 66 -7.77 -14.71 -4.84
C LEU A 66 -6.73 -15.74 -5.29
#